data_AF-A0A7C1G0U3-F1
#
_entry.id   AF-A0A7C1G0U3-F1
#
_cell.length_a   1.000
_cell.length_b   1.000
_cell.length_c   1.000
_cell.angle_alpha   90.00
_cell.angle_beta   90.00
_cell.angle_gamma   90.00
#
_symmetry.space_group_name_H-M   'P 1'
#
loop_
_entity.id
_entity.type
_entity.pdbx_description
1 polymer ?
#
loop_
_entity_poly.entity_id
_entity_poly.type
_entity_poly.pdbx_seq_one_letter_code
_entity_poly.pdbx_strand_id
1 'polypeptide(L)'
;MKARLLLIAIWLSTAPLAFSQPNIGINGFVRNYIGIQYNNGDFNMLQNTLNLDFNLMSDKVALKANPMLYLYSIDSLDFIFRDVYLNMYFKSVDIRVR
;
A
#
# COMPACT_ATOMS: atom_id res chain seq x y z
N MET A 1 2.64 19.93 47.18
CA MET A 1 2.88 18.70 46.39
C MET A 1 1.66 18.29 45.56
N LYS A 2 0.46 18.18 46.15
CA LYS A 2 -0.79 17.78 45.45
C LYS A 2 -1.14 18.65 44.22
N ALA A 3 -0.98 19.98 44.33
CA ALA A 3 -1.25 20.90 43.21
C ALA A 3 -0.27 20.75 42.03
N ARG A 4 1.00 20.39 42.29
CA ARG A 4 1.99 20.15 41.22
C ARG A 4 1.71 18.83 40.49
N LEU A 5 1.27 17.80 41.21
CA LEU A 5 0.80 16.53 40.65
C LEU A 5 -0.45 16.71 39.78
N LEU A 6 -1.41 17.53 40.22
CA LEU A 6 -2.59 17.90 39.43
C LEU A 6 -2.23 18.66 38.15
N LEU A 7 -1.28 19.60 38.22
CA LEU A 7 -0.80 20.33 37.04
C LEU A 7 -0.09 19.42 36.03
N ILE A 8 0.69 18.45 36.50
CA ILE A 8 1.33 17.43 35.65
C ILE A 8 0.27 16.54 35.00
N ALA A 9 -0.75 16.10 35.74
CA ALA A 9 -1.84 15.29 35.21
C ALA A 9 -2.65 16.06 34.14
N ILE A 10 -2.90 17.35 34.35
CA ILE A 10 -3.56 18.21 33.37
C ILE A 10 -2.69 18.37 32.11
N TRP A 11 -1.39 18.59 32.26
CA TRP A 11 -0.45 18.67 31.14
C TRP A 11 -0.36 17.37 30.32
N LEU A 12 -0.40 16.21 30.98
CA LEU A 12 -0.47 14.91 30.30
C LEU A 12 -1.81 14.69 29.59
N SER A 13 -2.92 15.21 30.12
CA SER A 13 -4.24 15.09 29.46
C SER A 13 -4.44 16.02 28.27
N THR A 14 -3.63 17.09 28.16
CA THR A 14 -3.68 18.05 27.05
C THR A 14 -2.57 17.85 26.02
N ALA A 15 -1.95 16.67 25.96
CA ALA A 15 -1.15 16.28 24.81
C ALA A 15 -2.06 15.52 23.83
N PRO A 16 -2.88 16.18 22.99
CA PRO A 16 -3.32 15.53 21.78
C PRO A 16 -2.05 15.27 20.99
N LEU A 17 -1.71 13.98 20.89
CA LEU A 17 -0.80 13.45 19.90
C LEU A 17 -1.40 13.82 18.53
N ALA A 18 -1.13 15.04 18.06
CA ALA A 18 -1.47 15.51 16.72
C ALA A 18 -0.51 14.89 15.70
N PHE A 19 -0.27 13.57 15.83
CA PHE A 19 0.25 12.78 14.73
C PHE A 19 -0.95 12.51 13.85
N SER A 20 -1.06 13.26 12.74
CA SER A 20 -1.91 12.92 11.60
C SER A 20 -1.78 11.41 11.38
N GLN A 21 -2.83 10.64 11.69
CA GLN A 21 -2.78 9.18 11.62
C GLN A 21 -2.40 8.83 10.17
N PRO A 22 -1.31 8.10 9.94
CA PRO A 22 -0.92 7.74 8.59
C PRO A 22 -2.09 7.00 7.94
N ASN A 23 -2.56 7.52 6.81
CA ASN A 23 -3.60 6.86 6.03
C ASN A 23 -2.96 5.63 5.39
N ILE A 24 -3.23 4.47 5.98
CA ILE A 24 -2.81 3.17 5.49
C ILE A 24 -3.93 2.64 4.61
N GLY A 25 -3.69 2.60 3.31
CA GLY A 25 -4.56 1.99 2.32
C GLY A 25 -3.99 0.66 1.86
N ILE A 26 -4.78 -0.40 1.96
CA ILE A 26 -4.54 -1.67 1.27
C ILE A 26 -5.71 -1.87 0.31
N ASN A 27 -5.42 -1.88 -0.98
CA ASN A 27 -6.40 -2.14 -2.02
C ASN A 27 -5.81 -3.08 -3.08
N GLY A 28 -6.58 -3.42 -4.09
CA GLY A 28 -6.11 -4.30 -5.15
C GLY A 28 -7.24 -5.00 -5.86
N PHE A 29 -6.87 -5.98 -6.68
CA PHE A 29 -7.83 -6.85 -7.34
C PHE A 29 -7.23 -8.23 -7.61
N VAL A 30 -8.13 -9.20 -7.74
CA VAL A 30 -7.84 -10.49 -8.35
C VAL A 30 -8.57 -10.54 -9.68
N ARG A 31 -7.89 -10.98 -10.73
CA ARG A 31 -8.45 -11.13 -12.06
C ARG A 31 -8.08 -12.49 -12.63
N ASN A 32 -9.04 -13.13 -13.28
CA ASN A 32 -8.85 -14.37 -14.02
C ASN A 32 -9.36 -14.17 -15.46
N TYR A 33 -8.53 -14.55 -16.43
CA TYR A 33 -8.87 -14.53 -17.85
C TYR A 33 -8.97 -15.96 -18.37
N ILE A 34 -10.19 -16.35 -18.71
CA ILE A 34 -10.49 -17.63 -19.38
C ILE A 34 -10.96 -17.30 -20.79
N GLY A 35 -10.33 -17.93 -21.77
CA GLY A 35 -10.77 -17.91 -23.16
C GLY A 35 -11.41 -19.24 -23.54
N ILE A 36 -12.26 -19.20 -24.56
CA ILE A 36 -12.73 -20.40 -25.27
C ILE A 36 -12.06 -20.41 -26.63
N GLN A 37 -11.43 -21.52 -26.97
CA GLN A 37 -10.80 -21.69 -28.27
C GLN A 37 -11.86 -21.87 -29.37
N TYR A 38 -11.74 -21.13 -30.47
CA TYR A 38 -12.73 -21.13 -31.55
C TYR A 38 -12.81 -22.47 -32.31
N ASN A 39 -11.68 -23.15 -32.47
CA ASN A 39 -11.55 -24.37 -33.26
C ASN A 39 -12.16 -25.60 -32.60
N ASN A 40 -12.07 -25.74 -31.28
CA ASN A 40 -12.51 -26.94 -30.55
C ASN A 40 -13.43 -26.66 -29.35
N GLY A 41 -13.63 -25.40 -28.97
CA GLY A 41 -14.46 -25.02 -27.83
C GLY A 41 -13.81 -25.25 -26.47
N ASP A 42 -12.53 -25.60 -26.42
CA ASP A 42 -11.83 -25.87 -25.17
C ASP A 42 -11.57 -24.58 -24.38
N PHE A 43 -11.72 -24.68 -23.06
CA PHE A 43 -11.30 -23.61 -22.16
C PHE A 43 -9.78 -23.52 -22.13
N ASN A 44 -9.26 -22.31 -22.31
CA ASN A 44 -7.85 -22.00 -22.11
C ASN A 44 -7.71 -20.92 -21.03
N MET A 45 -6.99 -21.24 -19.96
CA MET A 45 -6.63 -20.25 -18.95
C MET A 45 -5.51 -19.38 -19.51
N LEU A 46 -5.83 -18.14 -19.84
CA LEU A 46 -4.87 -17.23 -20.46
C LEU A 46 -3.95 -16.60 -19.41
N GLN A 47 -4.53 -16.16 -18.29
CA GLN A 47 -3.80 -15.44 -17.25
C GLN A 47 -4.61 -15.30 -15.95
N ASN A 48 -3.98 -15.49 -14.80
CA ASN A 48 -4.44 -14.95 -13.52
C ASN A 48 -3.56 -13.79 -13.10
N THR A 49 -4.15 -12.80 -12.45
CA THR A 49 -3.43 -11.65 -11.91
C THR A 49 -3.89 -11.37 -10.50
N LEU A 50 -2.93 -11.29 -9.58
CA LEU A 50 -3.11 -10.71 -8.25
C LEU A 50 -2.40 -9.36 -8.24
N ASN A 51 -3.15 -8.30 -7.96
CA ASN A 51 -2.63 -6.95 -7.76
C ASN A 51 -2.88 -6.55 -6.31
N LEU A 52 -1.82 -6.16 -5.60
CA LEU A 52 -1.92 -5.62 -4.25
C LEU A 52 -1.29 -4.22 -4.24
N ASP A 53 -2.00 -3.24 -3.73
CA ASP A 53 -1.61 -1.84 -3.68
C ASP A 53 -1.58 -1.39 -2.22
N PHE A 54 -0.37 -1.16 -1.71
CA PHE A 54 -0.10 -0.66 -0.38
C PHE A 54 0.28 0.80 -0.49
N ASN A 55 -0.48 1.67 0.17
CA ASN A 55 -0.16 3.07 0.32
C ASN A 55 -0.13 3.43 1.79
N LEU A 56 0.89 4.18 2.18
CA LEU A 56 0.92 4.88 3.45
C LEU A 56 1.17 6.35 3.15
N MET A 57 0.30 7.23 3.64
CA MET A 57 0.46 8.67 3.45
C MET A 57 0.33 9.41 4.79
N SER A 58 1.27 10.29 5.04
CA SER A 58 1.32 11.21 6.18
C SER A 58 1.91 12.53 5.70
N ASP A 59 1.83 13.57 6.53
CA ASP A 59 2.28 14.93 6.21
C ASP A 59 3.78 15.00 5.88
N LYS A 60 4.58 14.02 6.32
CA LYS A 60 6.05 14.00 6.15
C LYS A 60 6.58 12.86 5.28
N VAL A 61 5.78 11.81 5.09
CA VAL A 61 6.22 10.60 4.39
C VAL A 61 5.06 10.03 3.58
N ALA A 62 5.35 9.57 2.37
CA ALA A 62 4.44 8.70 1.63
C ALA A 62 5.18 7.48 1.07
N LEU A 63 4.66 6.29 1.32
CA LEU A 63 5.15 5.03 0.77
C LEU A 63 4.10 4.46 -0.18
N LYS A 64 4.55 3.97 -1.33
CA LYS A 64 3.74 3.18 -2.25
C LYS A 64 4.49 1.91 -2.61
N ALA A 65 3.81 0.77 -2.54
CA ALA A 65 4.29 -0.48 -3.07
C ALA A 65 3.13 -1.20 -3.75
N ASN A 66 3.33 -1.56 -5.02
CA ASN A 66 2.30 -2.20 -5.81
C ASN A 66 2.87 -3.44 -6.51
N PRO A 67 3.08 -4.53 -5.76
CA PRO A 67 3.42 -5.82 -6.34
C PRO A 67 2.28 -6.38 -7.18
N MET A 68 2.63 -7.04 -8.27
CA MET A 68 1.73 -7.80 -9.12
C MET A 68 2.30 -9.18 -9.39
N LEU A 69 1.43 -10.18 -9.30
CA LEU A 69 1.72 -11.57 -9.63
C LEU A 69 0.88 -11.97 -10.83
N TYR A 70 1.53 -12.52 -11.85
CA TYR A 70 0.91 -13.07 -13.04
C TYR A 70 1.14 -14.57 -13.08
N LEU A 71 0.10 -15.33 -13.42
CA LEU A 71 0.18 -16.76 -13.65
C LEU A 71 -0.40 -17.06 -15.03
N TYR A 72 0.45 -17.42 -15.99
CA TYR A 72 0.04 -17.70 -17.38
C TYR A 72 -0.29 -19.18 -17.61
N SER A 73 0.37 -20.08 -16.88
CA SER A 73 0.17 -21.52 -16.90
C SER A 73 0.54 -22.11 -15.54
N ILE A 74 0.45 -23.43 -15.37
CA ILE A 74 0.78 -24.10 -14.09
C ILE A 74 2.24 -23.82 -13.67
N ASP A 75 3.13 -23.60 -14.63
CA ASP A 75 4.58 -23.48 -14.39
C ASP A 75 5.16 -22.09 -14.69
N SER A 76 4.30 -21.10 -14.99
CA SER A 76 4.75 -19.75 -15.38
C SER A 76 4.17 -18.70 -14.45
N LEU A 77 4.95 -18.34 -13.43
CA LEU A 77 4.67 -17.27 -12.48
C LEU A 77 5.64 -16.11 -12.68
N ASP A 78 5.11 -14.91 -12.91
CA ASP A 78 5.87 -13.68 -13.06
C ASP A 78 5.51 -12.70 -11.94
N PHE A 79 6.52 -12.13 -11.30
CA PHE A 79 6.38 -11.19 -10.20
C PHE A 79 7.03 -9.87 -10.56
N ILE A 80 6.25 -8.80 -10.51
CA ILE A 80 6.72 -7.45 -10.78
C ILE A 80 6.28 -6.47 -9.70
N PHE A 81 6.96 -5.33 -9.61
CA PHE A 81 6.42 -4.14 -8.96
C PHE A 81 5.98 -3.15 -10.03
N ARG A 82 4.69 -2.83 -10.09
CA ARG A 82 4.19 -1.78 -11.00
C ARG A 82 4.63 -0.39 -10.53
N ASP A 83 4.63 -0.19 -9.22
CA ASP A 83 5.18 1.00 -8.56
C ASP A 83 5.79 0.61 -7.22
N VAL A 84 6.97 1.13 -6.91
CA VAL A 84 7.55 1.10 -5.56
C VAL A 84 8.29 2.40 -5.33
N TYR A 85 7.95 3.12 -4.26
CA TYR A 85 8.67 4.34 -3.88
C TYR A 85 8.44 4.77 -2.44
N LEU A 86 9.36 5.59 -1.96
CA LEU A 86 9.28 6.34 -0.72
C LEU A 86 9.47 7.83 -1.02
N ASN A 87 8.52 8.66 -0.57
CA ASN A 87 8.61 10.11 -0.55
C ASN A 87 8.85 10.58 0.87
N MET A 88 9.75 11.54 1.02
CA MET A 88 9.98 12.28 2.24
C MET A 88 9.80 13.77 1.94
N TYR A 89 8.90 14.40 2.68
CA TYR A 89 8.53 15.80 2.49
C TYR A 89 9.26 16.68 3.51
N PHE A 90 10.02 17.66 3.03
CA PHE A 90 10.69 18.67 3.87
C PHE A 90 10.16 20.06 3.51
N LYS A 91 10.47 21.08 4.34
CA LYS A 91 9.94 22.44 4.15
C LYS A 91 10.29 23.09 2.80
N SER A 92 11.40 22.68 2.18
CA SER A 92 11.97 23.35 1.01
C SER A 92 12.37 22.40 -0.10
N VAL A 93 12.33 21.09 0.14
CA VAL A 93 12.72 20.06 -0.81
C VAL A 93 11.96 18.78 -0.49
N ASP A 94 11.59 18.04 -1.51
CA ASP A 94 11.04 16.70 -1.37
C ASP A 94 11.99 15.70 -1.99
N ILE A 95 12.16 14.55 -1.34
CA ILE A 95 13.04 13.48 -1.82
C ILE A 95 12.17 12.26 -2.13
N ARG A 96 12.34 11.69 -3.33
CA ARG A 96 11.73 10.42 -3.75
C ARG A 96 12.80 9.39 -4.08
N VAL A 97 12.66 8.20 -3.51
CA VAL A 97 13.45 7.00 -3.86
C VAL A 97 12.51 6.00 -4.55
N ARG A 98 12.92 5.44 -5.69
CA ARG A 98 12.22 4.39 -6.43
C ARG A 98 13.09 3.16 -6.58
#